data_AF-D8QH62-F1
#
_entry.id   AF-D8QH62-F1
#
_cell.length_a   1.000
_cell.length_b   1.000
_cell.length_c   1.000
_cell.angle_alpha   90.00
_cell.angle_beta   90.00
_cell.angle_gamma   90.00
#
_symmetry.space_group_name_H-M   'P 1'
#
loop_
_entity.id
_entity.type
_entity.pdbx_description
1 polymer ?
#
loop_
_entity_poly.entity_id
_entity_poly.type
_entity_poly.pdbx_seq_one_letter_code
_entity_poly.pdbx_strand_id
1 'polypeptide(L)'
;MASGYAAEGGGRGRCYPYWQEFLKCYTQTDLPTKCRPASDDYLECLHRTKEIARQETVRNQMVINAKAEAADALKAHSKSSSAGLISPDASEDSK
;
A
#
# COMPACT_ATOMS: atom_id res chain seq x y z
N MET A 1 6.42 16.97 -22.86
CA MET A 1 5.78 18.11 -22.16
C MET A 1 4.35 17.70 -21.81
N ALA A 2 3.96 17.83 -20.55
CA ALA A 2 2.62 17.47 -20.07
C ALA A 2 1.64 18.66 -20.20
N SER A 3 1.54 19.27 -21.38
CA SER A 3 0.79 20.51 -21.63
C SER A 3 -0.73 20.37 -21.57
N GLY A 4 -1.25 19.42 -20.79
CA GLY A 4 -2.69 19.28 -20.55
C GLY A 4 -3.49 18.59 -21.65
N TYR A 5 -2.85 18.15 -22.73
CA TYR A 5 -3.49 17.36 -23.78
C TYR A 5 -3.12 15.88 -23.63
N ALA A 6 -4.14 15.02 -23.68
CA ALA A 6 -3.93 13.57 -23.71
C ALA A 6 -3.29 13.14 -25.04
N ALA A 7 -2.42 12.14 -24.99
CA ALA A 7 -1.81 11.54 -26.18
C ALA A 7 -2.84 10.82 -27.08
N GLU A 8 -4.01 10.50 -26.53
CA GLU A 8 -5.07 9.77 -27.20
C GLU A 8 -6.35 10.62 -27.17
N GLY A 9 -6.80 11.05 -28.35
CA GLY A 9 -8.11 11.65 -28.55
C GLY A 9 -8.36 13.01 -27.88
N GLY A 10 -7.55 14.04 -28.17
CA GLY A 10 -7.90 15.47 -28.09
C GLY A 10 -8.41 16.04 -26.74
N GLY A 11 -8.46 15.22 -25.69
CA GLY A 11 -9.07 15.55 -24.40
C GLY A 11 -8.08 16.13 -23.40
N ARG A 12 -8.62 16.60 -22.28
CA ARG A 12 -7.84 17.04 -21.11
C ARG A 12 -7.04 15.85 -20.55
N GLY A 13 -5.74 16.03 -20.36
CA GLY A 13 -4.86 15.02 -19.76
C GLY A 13 -5.28 14.67 -18.33
N ARG A 14 -4.92 13.47 -17.86
CA ARG A 14 -5.28 12.96 -16.51
C ARG A 14 -5.06 13.96 -15.37
N CYS A 15 -3.95 14.68 -15.39
CA CYS A 15 -3.56 15.62 -14.33
C CYS A 15 -3.92 17.08 -14.64
N TYR A 16 -4.72 17.34 -15.68
CA TYR A 16 -5.11 18.69 -16.08
C TYR A 16 -5.90 19.45 -14.99
N PRO A 17 -6.81 18.84 -14.20
CA PRO A 17 -7.48 19.55 -13.12
C PRO A 17 -6.51 20.11 -12.07
N TYR A 18 -5.50 19.33 -11.67
CA TYR A 18 -4.47 19.79 -10.72
C TYR A 18 -3.61 20.91 -11.31
N TRP A 19 -3.32 20.84 -12.60
CA TRP A 19 -2.65 21.93 -13.31
C TRP A 19 -3.49 23.22 -13.32
N GLN A 20 -4.81 23.12 -13.51
CA GLN A 20 -5.70 24.28 -13.46
C GLN A 20 -5.74 24.92 -12.07
N GLU A 21 -5.76 24.12 -11.00
CA GLU A 21 -5.71 24.64 -9.62
C GLU A 21 -4.37 25.32 -9.31
N PHE A 22 -3.26 24.74 -9.77
CA PHE A 22 -1.96 25.40 -9.66
C PHE A 22 -1.93 26.74 -10.41
N LEU A 23 -2.41 26.77 -11.67
CA LEU A 23 -2.48 28.00 -12.45
C LEU A 23 -3.37 29.06 -11.80
N LYS A 24 -4.51 28.65 -11.24
CA LYS A 24 -5.42 29.56 -10.52
C LYS A 24 -4.72 30.21 -9.34
N CYS A 25 -3.98 29.43 -8.54
CA CYS A 25 -3.19 30.00 -7.45
C CYS A 25 -2.07 30.91 -7.98
N TYR A 26 -1.30 30.43 -8.96
CA TYR A 26 -0.12 31.11 -9.49
C TYR A 26 -0.45 32.46 -10.13
N THR A 27 -1.61 32.58 -10.78
CA THR A 27 -2.08 33.83 -11.41
C THR A 27 -2.63 34.84 -10.40
N GLN A 28 -2.92 34.43 -9.17
CA GLN A 28 -3.51 35.26 -8.12
C GLN A 28 -2.49 35.72 -7.06
N THR A 29 -1.23 35.30 -7.14
CA THR A 29 -0.19 35.60 -6.15
C THR A 29 1.08 36.13 -6.79
N ASP A 30 1.70 37.12 -6.16
CA ASP A 30 3.04 37.59 -6.52
C ASP A 30 4.14 36.67 -5.95
N LEU A 31 3.79 35.85 -4.95
CA LEU A 31 4.72 34.89 -4.33
C LEU A 31 4.39 33.46 -4.78
N PRO A 32 5.20 32.85 -5.67
CA PRO A 32 4.95 31.51 -6.18
C PRO A 32 5.07 30.42 -5.11
N THR A 33 5.80 30.69 -4.03
CA THR A 33 5.95 29.77 -2.89
C THR A 33 4.63 29.49 -2.17
N LYS A 34 3.64 30.39 -2.26
CA LYS A 34 2.30 30.18 -1.68
C LYS A 34 1.51 29.09 -2.40
N CYS A 35 1.84 28.79 -3.65
CA CYS A 35 1.17 27.78 -4.47
C CYS A 35 1.83 26.41 -4.40
N ARG A 36 2.78 26.22 -3.48
CA ARG A 36 3.49 24.95 -3.31
C ARG A 36 2.58 23.74 -3.06
N PRO A 37 1.51 23.83 -2.25
CA PRO A 37 0.59 22.70 -2.09
C PRO A 37 -0.06 22.27 -3.42
N ALA A 38 -0.54 23.23 -4.21
CA ALA A 38 -1.15 22.94 -5.52
C ALA A 38 -0.13 22.40 -6.53
N SER A 39 1.13 22.88 -6.49
CA SER A 39 2.20 22.32 -7.33
C SER A 39 2.57 20.90 -6.90
N ASP A 40 2.57 20.62 -5.60
CA ASP A 40 2.90 19.30 -5.06
C ASP A 40 1.84 18.28 -5.46
N ASP A 41 0.56 18.64 -5.48
CA ASP A 41 -0.53 17.77 -5.96
C ASP A 41 -0.44 17.51 -7.46
N TYR A 42 -0.09 18.51 -8.26
CA TYR A 42 0.14 18.33 -9.69
C TYR A 42 1.33 17.38 -9.97
N LEU A 43 2.43 17.55 -9.24
CA LEU A 43 3.61 16.68 -9.35
C LEU A 43 3.34 15.27 -8.84
N GLU A 44 2.56 15.13 -7.76
CA GLU A 44 2.10 13.85 -7.25
C GLU A 44 1.29 13.12 -8.33
N CYS A 45 0.29 13.76 -8.95
CA CYS A 45 -0.51 13.10 -9.99
C CYS A 45 0.35 12.59 -11.16
N LEU A 46 1.36 13.37 -11.56
CA LEU A 46 2.25 13.02 -12.67
C LEU A 46 3.18 11.84 -12.35
N HIS A 47 3.74 11.78 -11.14
CA HIS A 47 4.83 10.86 -10.81
C HIS A 47 4.42 9.75 -9.82
N ARG A 48 3.28 9.92 -9.15
CA ARG A 48 2.69 9.02 -8.16
C ARG A 48 3.67 8.55 -7.09
N THR A 49 4.65 9.37 -6.74
CA THR A 49 5.74 8.99 -5.83
C THR A 49 5.22 8.61 -4.44
N LYS A 50 4.30 9.43 -3.90
CA LYS A 50 3.66 9.19 -2.60
C LYS A 50 2.80 7.93 -2.63
N GLU A 51 2.03 7.72 -3.69
CA GLU A 51 1.19 6.52 -3.80
C GLU A 51 2.02 5.24 -3.98
N ILE A 52 3.10 5.26 -4.77
CA ILE A 52 4.00 4.11 -4.90
C ILE A 52 4.62 3.75 -3.55
N ALA A 53 5.16 4.73 -2.82
CA ALA A 53 5.74 4.51 -1.49
C ALA A 53 4.69 3.97 -0.49
N ARG A 54 3.45 4.48 -0.55
CA ARG A 54 2.35 3.97 0.28
C ARG A 54 1.98 2.53 -0.08
N GLN A 55 1.92 2.19 -1.36
CA GLN A 55 1.65 0.82 -1.80
C GLN A 55 2.73 -0.15 -1.35
N GLU A 56 4.01 0.24 -1.41
CA GLU A 56 5.12 -0.58 -0.93
C GLU A 56 5.04 -0.84 0.57
N THR A 57 4.76 0.19 1.38
CA THR A 57 4.61 0.03 2.83
C THR A 57 3.45 -0.89 3.19
N VAL A 58 2.30 -0.71 2.54
CA VAL A 58 1.12 -1.57 2.75
C VAL A 58 1.40 -3.01 2.34
N ARG A 59 2.02 -3.24 1.18
CA ARG A 59 2.39 -4.59 0.72
C ARG A 59 3.35 -5.27 1.68
N ASN A 60 4.36 -4.55 2.16
CA ASN A 60 5.34 -5.07 3.11
C ASN A 60 4.66 -5.47 4.43
N GLN A 61 3.75 -4.64 4.93
CA GLN A 61 2.96 -4.96 6.13
C GLN A 61 2.07 -6.19 5.93
N MET A 62 1.40 -6.32 4.78
CA MET A 62 0.60 -7.51 4.46
C MET A 62 1.43 -8.79 4.50
N VAL A 63 2.66 -8.76 3.94
CA VAL A 63 3.57 -9.91 3.97
C VAL A 63 4.03 -10.24 5.39
N ILE A 64 4.34 -9.23 6.20
CA ILE A 64 4.72 -9.42 7.61
C ILE A 64 3.58 -10.05 8.40
N ASN A 65 2.36 -9.53 8.25
CA ASN A 65 1.18 -10.03 8.95
C ASN A 65 0.86 -11.47 8.54
N ALA A 66 0.87 -11.78 7.24
CA ALA A 66 0.64 -13.14 6.75
C ALA A 66 1.68 -14.14 7.28
N LYS A 67 2.95 -13.73 7.41
CA LYS A 67 4.00 -14.57 8.02
C LYS A 67 3.79 -14.77 9.51
N ALA A 68 3.37 -13.74 10.24
CA ALA A 68 3.06 -13.83 11.66
C ALA A 68 1.88 -14.78 11.90
N GLU A 69 0.79 -14.62 11.14
CA GLU A 69 -0.38 -15.49 11.18
C GLU A 69 0.00 -16.95 10.86
N ALA A 70 0.81 -17.18 9.82
CA ALA A 70 1.30 -18.53 9.50
C ALA A 70 2.17 -19.11 10.63
N ALA A 71 3.07 -18.32 11.21
CA ALA A 71 3.90 -18.76 12.34
C ALA A 71 3.07 -19.10 13.57
N ASP A 72 2.03 -18.33 13.86
CA ASP A 72 1.14 -18.57 14.99
C ASP A 72 0.23 -19.77 14.74
N ALA A 73 -0.25 -19.99 13.52
CA ALA A 73 -0.94 -21.21 13.12
C ALA A 73 -0.04 -22.45 13.26
N LEU A 74 1.23 -22.36 12.86
CA LEU A 74 2.22 -23.45 13.04
C LEU A 74 2.50 -23.73 14.51
N LYS A 75 2.64 -22.70 15.36
CA LYS A 75 2.80 -22.87 16.82
C LYS A 75 1.55 -23.47 17.46
N ALA A 76 0.35 -23.06 17.05
CA ALA A 76 -0.90 -23.62 17.54
C ALA A 76 -1.04 -25.10 17.13
N HIS A 77 -0.71 -25.43 15.89
CA HIS A 77 -0.68 -26.81 15.40
C HIS A 77 0.37 -27.64 16.16
N SER A 78 1.59 -27.13 16.34
CA SER A 78 2.64 -27.78 17.13
C SER A 78 2.22 -28.06 18.57
N LYS A 79 1.60 -27.08 19.25
CA LYS A 79 1.07 -27.26 20.61
C LYS A 79 -0.02 -28.33 20.65
N SER A 80 -0.95 -28.31 19.69
CA SER A 80 -2.00 -29.33 19.56
C SER A 80 -1.44 -30.74 19.32
N SER A 81 -0.43 -30.88 18.45
CA SER A 81 0.24 -32.17 18.21
C SER A 81 1.01 -32.66 19.43
N SER A 82 1.64 -31.77 20.20
CA SER A 82 2.35 -32.13 21.45
C SER A 82 1.42 -32.55 22.59
N ALA A 83 0.19 -32.05 22.63
CA ALA A 83 -0.82 -32.44 23.63
C ALA A 83 -1.52 -33.77 23.29
N GLY A 84 -1.38 -34.27 22.06
CA GLY A 84 -1.98 -35.51 21.55
C GLY A 84 -1.11 -36.77 21.66
N LEU A 85 0.14 -36.68 22.14
CA LEU A 85 0.99 -37.85 22.41
C LEU A 85 0.92 -38.24 23.90
N ILE A 86 -0.24 -38.74 24.33
CA ILE A 86 -0.29 -39.73 25.41
C ILE A 86 -0.70 -41.01 24.71
N SER A 87 0.25 -41.90 24.44
CA SER A 87 -0.05 -43.28 24.08
C SER A 87 -0.55 -43.99 25.34
N PRO A 88 -1.81 -44.45 25.45
CA PRO A 88 -2.18 -45.47 26.41
C PRO A 88 -2.07 -46.81 25.69
N ASP A 89 -0.91 -47.46 25.77
CA ASP A 89 -0.86 -48.93 25.70
C ASP A 89 0.53 -49.40 26.15
N ALA A 90 0.72 -49.33 27.46
CA ALA A 90 1.59 -50.25 28.18
C ALA A 90 0.74 -50.89 29.29
N SER A 91 0.87 -52.21 29.41
CA SER A 91 0.32 -53.16 30.40
C SER A 91 -1.03 -53.87 30.12
N GLU A 92 -0.84 -55.14 29.73
CA GLU A 92 -1.50 -56.35 30.26
C GLU A 92 -2.95 -56.68 29.84
N ASP A 93 -3.10 -57.79 29.11
CA ASP A 93 -4.10 -58.79 29.47
C ASP A 93 -3.71 -60.21 29.06
N SER A 94 -3.98 -61.12 30.00
CA SER A 94 -3.68 -62.55 30.02
C SER A 94 -4.39 -63.36 28.93
N LYS A 95 -3.72 -64.35 28.35
CA LYS A 95 -4.02 -65.80 28.55
C LYS A 95 -3.08 -66.71 27.75
#